data_AF-A0A7X7SVV7-F1
#
_entry.id   AF-A0A7X7SVV7-F1
#
_cell.length_a   1.000
_cell.length_b   1.000
_cell.length_c   1.000
_cell.angle_alpha   90.00
_cell.angle_beta   90.00
_cell.angle_gamma   90.00
#
_symmetry.space_group_name_H-M   'P 1'
#
loop_
_entity.id
_entity.type
_entity.pdbx_description
1 polymer ?
#
loop_
_entity_poly.entity_id
_entity_poly.type
_entity_poly.pdbx_seq_one_letter_code
_entity_poly.pdbx_strand_id
1 'polypeptide(L)' 'MEPKVFKLGDLVEMKKQHPCGSKIWKVVRTGADIRIECQGCRHQVM' A
#
# COMPACT_ATOMS: atom_id res chain seq x y z
N MET A 1 4.12 -6.75 -21.56
CA MET A 1 3.86 -6.12 -20.25
C MET A 1 3.29 -7.19 -19.35
N GLU A 2 4.09 -7.74 -18.44
CA GLU A 2 3.60 -8.71 -17.45
C GLU A 2 2.73 -8.00 -16.41
N PRO A 3 1.61 -8.59 -15.98
CA PRO A 3 0.83 -8.03 -14.88
C PRO A 3 1.67 -8.06 -13.60
N LYS A 4 1.94 -6.89 -13.01
CA LYS A 4 2.58 -6.80 -11.69
C LYS A 4 1.62 -7.37 -10.65
N VAL A 5 1.91 -8.58 -10.17
CA VAL A 5 1.20 -9.20 -9.06
C VAL A 5 1.75 -8.63 -7.76
N PHE A 6 0.94 -7.86 -7.05
CA PHE A 6 1.28 -7.37 -5.71
C PHE A 6 1.20 -8.53 -4.71
N LYS A 7 2.22 -8.67 -3.87
CA LYS A 7 2.25 -9.71 -2.81
C LYS A 7 2.07 -9.09 -1.44
N LEU A 8 1.71 -9.91 -0.47
CA LEU A 8 1.64 -9.50 0.92
C LEU A 8 3.05 -9.09 1.39
N GLY A 9 3.16 -7.88 1.93
CA GLY A 9 4.42 -7.27 2.34
C GLY A 9 5.06 -6.35 1.31
N ASP A 10 4.52 -6.24 0.09
CA ASP A 10 5.03 -5.30 -0.92
C ASP A 10 4.93 -3.85 -0.44
N LEU A 11 5.92 -3.05 -0.79
CA LEU A 11 5.91 -1.61 -0.57
C LEU A 11 5.53 -0.92 -1.87
N VAL A 12 4.37 -0.27 -1.87
CA VAL A 12 3.83 0.48 -3.00
C VAL A 12 3.90 1.97 -2.71
N GLU A 13 4.34 2.75 -3.70
CA GLU A 13 4.34 4.20 -3.61
C GLU A 13 3.06 4.75 -4.25
N MET A 14 2.30 5.53 -3.48
CA MET A 14 1.14 6.23 -4.00
C MET A 14 1.56 7.50 -4.74
N LYS A 15 0.89 7.79 -5.87
CA LYS A 15 1.12 9.04 -6.62
C LYS A 15 0.83 10.30 -5.80
N LYS A 16 -0.14 10.23 -4.88
CA LYS A 16 -0.43 11.29 -3.91
C LYS A 16 0.21 10.97 -2.58
N GLN A 17 0.78 11.99 -1.94
CA GLN A 17 1.29 11.89 -0.59
C GLN A 17 0.13 11.73 0.40
N HIS A 18 0.29 10.85 1.38
CA HIS A 18 -0.65 10.74 2.48
C HIS A 18 -0.57 12.03 3.33
N PRO A 19 -1.68 12.53 3.92
CA PRO A 19 -1.67 13.69 4.83
C PRO A 19 -0.64 13.60 5.98
N CYS A 20 -0.17 12.40 6.35
CA CYS A 20 0.89 12.25 7.34
C CYS A 20 2.30 12.55 6.81
N GLY A 21 2.47 12.81 5.51
CA GLY A 21 3.75 13.05 4.86
C GLY A 21 4.40 11.82 4.20
N SER A 22 3.93 10.60 4.44
CA SER A 22 4.47 9.40 3.78
C SER A 22 3.76 9.09 2.47
N LYS A 23 4.54 8.60 1.50
CA LYS A 23 4.06 8.16 0.18
C LYS A 23 4.12 6.64 0.03
N ILE A 24 4.80 5.99 0.98
CA ILE A 24 5.03 4.55 1.04
C ILE A 24 3.88 3.87 1.79
N TRP A 25 3.33 2.86 1.15
CA TRP A 25 2.28 2.01 1.67
C TRP A 25 2.74 0.57 1.63
N LYS A 26 2.39 -0.20 2.65
CA LYS A 26 2.69 -1.62 2.73
C LYS A 26 1.42 -2.41 2.45
N VAL A 27 1.49 -3.35 1.52
CA VAL A 27 0.39 -4.27 1.25
C VAL A 27 0.29 -5.24 2.43
N VAL A 28 -0.77 -5.14 3.21
CA VAL A 28 -1.02 -6.01 4.37
C VAL A 28 -1.97 -7.14 4.05
N ARG A 29 -2.76 -7.02 2.97
CA ARG A 29 -3.63 -8.10 2.48
C ARG A 29 -3.69 -8.08 0.96
N THR A 30 -3.65 -9.28 0.37
CA THR A 30 -3.86 -9.53 -1.07
C THR A 30 -4.96 -10.57 -1.22
N GLY A 31 -5.93 -10.37 -2.11
CA GLY A 31 -7.09 -11.25 -2.30
C GLY A 31 -8.24 -10.54 -3.00
N ALA A 32 -9.47 -10.76 -2.53
CA ALA A 32 -10.66 -10.04 -3.04
C ALA A 32 -10.58 -8.52 -2.83
N ASP A 33 -9.93 -8.10 -1.74
CA ASP A 33 -9.67 -6.70 -1.40
C ASP A 33 -8.19 -6.52 -1.03
N ILE A 34 -7.55 -5.47 -1.53
CA ILE A 34 -6.15 -5.15 -1.25
C ILE A 34 -6.11 -4.15 -0.11
N ARG A 35 -5.80 -4.61 1.10
CA ARG A 35 -5.59 -3.70 2.23
C ARG A 35 -4.14 -3.20 2.22
N ILE A 36 -3.97 -1.89 2.37
CA ILE A 36 -2.68 -1.24 2.46
C ILE A 36 -2.54 -0.42 3.75
N GLU A 37 -1.33 -0.37 4.27
CA GLU A 37 -0.99 0.33 5.51
C GLU A 37 0.07 1.41 5.24
N CYS A 38 -0.22 2.65 5.63
CA CYS A 38 0.73 3.75 5.51
C CYS A 38 1.92 3.52 6.45
N GLN A 39 3.15 3.50 5.92
CA GLN A 39 4.35 3.29 6.75
C GLN A 39 4.72 4.48 7.65
N GLY A 40 4.11 5.66 7.44
CA GLY A 40 4.36 6.85 8.27
C GLY A 40 3.50 6.94 9.52
N CYS A 41 2.21 6.63 9.39
CA CYS A 41 1.23 6.80 10.48
C CYS A 41 0.46 5.51 10.81
N ARG A 42 0.81 4.38 10.18
CA ARG A 42 0.15 3.06 10.37
C ARG A 42 -1.35 3.09 10.12
N HIS A 43 -1.80 4.03 9.28
CA HIS A 43 -3.21 4.12 8.89
C HIS A 43 -3.51 3.07 7.83
N GLN A 44 -4.57 2.30 8.02
CA GLN A 44 -4.95 1.22 7.11
C GLN A 44 -6.17 1.65 6.28
N VAL A 45 -6.06 1.52 4.97
CA VAL A 45 -7.17 1.73 4.01
C VAL A 45 -7.45 0.43 3.26
N MET A 46 -8.73 0.23 2.95
CA MET A 46 -9.28 -0.92 2.23
C MET A 46 -9.36 -0.65 0.74
#